data_AF-A0A395HGS8-F1
#
_entry.id   AF-A0A395HGS8-F1
#
_cell.length_a   1.000
_cell.length_b   1.000
_cell.length_c   1.000
_cell.angle_alpha   90.00
_cell.angle_beta   90.00
_cell.angle_gamma   90.00
#
_symmetry.space_group_name_H-M   'P 1'
#
loop_
_entity.id
_entity.type
_entity.pdbx_description
1 polymer ?
#
loop_
_entity_poly.entity_id
_entity_poly.type
_entity_poly.pdbx_seq_one_letter_code
_entity_poly.pdbx_strand_id
1 'polypeptide(L)'
;QYVTVTEALQIFEQFHSKWIRNGQVLWSGIPFDKAQAWAEKNNLQTLTTAMGPLMDKNSPECPRIGKTKNQWSRYIHGASAIFAWHIARFEKVILLSSPPPQRLHPTGLSNYQSIEEPIIQGLLGHCAVQMIINIHPTVPGGEKCPYEIWPDDETFRWIKQF
;
A
#
# COMPACT_ATOMS: atom_id res chain seq x y z
N GLN A 1 -7.12 -18.05 -10.82
CA GLN A 1 -6.05 -17.13 -11.22
C GLN A 1 -6.18 -15.81 -10.45
N TYR A 2 -5.07 -15.20 -10.02
CA TYR A 2 -5.06 -13.88 -9.36
C TYR A 2 -5.07 -12.76 -10.39
N VAL A 3 -3.98 -12.65 -11.16
CA VAL A 3 -3.85 -11.81 -12.34
C VAL A 3 -3.42 -12.67 -13.54
N THR A 4 -3.83 -12.30 -14.74
CA THR A 4 -3.31 -12.90 -15.98
C THR A 4 -1.95 -12.29 -16.34
N VAL A 5 -1.23 -12.90 -17.28
CA VAL A 5 0.04 -12.34 -17.78
C VAL A 5 -0.19 -10.97 -18.41
N THR A 6 -1.25 -10.82 -19.23
CA THR A 6 -1.62 -9.54 -19.84
C THR A 6 -1.93 -8.47 -18.79
N GLU A 7 -2.70 -8.82 -17.75
CA GLU A 7 -3.01 -7.90 -16.66
C GLU A 7 -1.75 -7.47 -15.89
N ALA A 8 -0.83 -8.42 -15.64
CA ALA A 8 0.43 -8.10 -14.98
C ALA A 8 1.28 -7.13 -15.82
N LEU A 9 1.36 -7.34 -17.14
CA LEU A 9 2.07 -6.43 -18.05
C LEU A 9 1.49 -5.02 -18.02
N GLN A 10 0.15 -4.89 -18.07
CA GLN A 10 -0.52 -3.58 -17.98
C GLN A 10 -0.23 -2.88 -16.64
N ILE A 11 -0.21 -3.62 -15.53
CA ILE A 11 0.13 -3.08 -14.21
C ILE A 11 1.59 -2.57 -14.22
N PHE A 12 2.53 -3.35 -14.76
CA PHE A 12 3.92 -2.92 -14.87
C PHE A 12 4.10 -1.67 -15.75
N GLU A 13 3.34 -1.54 -16.84
CA GLU A 13 3.35 -0.34 -17.68
C GLU A 13 2.83 0.90 -16.93
N GLN A 14 1.77 0.76 -16.13
CA GLN A 14 1.29 1.87 -15.28
C GLN A 14 2.37 2.28 -14.27
N PHE A 15 3.02 1.32 -13.64
CA PHE A 15 4.12 1.61 -12.71
C PHE A 15 5.31 2.23 -13.45
N HIS A 16 5.69 1.77 -14.63
CA HIS A 16 6.81 2.37 -15.34
C HIS A 16 6.56 3.85 -15.73
N SER A 17 5.33 4.19 -16.10
CA SER A 17 4.99 5.50 -16.66
C SER A 17 4.73 6.60 -15.61
N LYS A 18 4.12 6.26 -14.47
CA LYS A 18 3.63 7.26 -13.51
C LYS A 18 4.20 7.11 -12.11
N TRP A 19 5.16 6.21 -11.88
CA TRP A 19 5.69 5.95 -10.54
C TRP A 19 6.46 7.12 -9.96
N ILE A 20 6.07 7.50 -8.74
CA ILE A 20 6.82 8.46 -7.93
C ILE A 20 7.78 7.65 -7.08
N ARG A 21 9.09 7.78 -7.34
CA ARG A 21 10.12 7.07 -6.56
C ARG A 21 9.97 7.37 -5.06
N ASN A 22 9.88 6.32 -4.23
CA ASN A 22 9.65 6.42 -2.77
C ASN A 22 8.36 7.17 -2.39
N GLY A 23 7.41 7.26 -3.31
CA GLY A 23 6.17 8.00 -3.17
C GLY A 23 4.97 7.11 -2.84
N GLN A 24 5.20 5.87 -2.41
CA GLN A 24 4.15 4.87 -2.25
C GLN A 24 3.60 4.84 -0.83
N VAL A 25 2.29 4.61 -0.76
CA VAL A 25 1.51 4.60 0.47
C VAL A 25 0.73 3.30 0.57
N LEU A 26 1.04 2.54 1.60
CA LEU A 26 0.29 1.39 2.09
C LEU A 26 -0.61 1.83 3.25
N TRP A 27 -1.64 1.04 3.56
CA TRP A 27 -2.53 1.38 4.66
C TRP A 27 -3.16 0.14 5.30
N SER A 28 -3.41 0.21 6.61
CA SER A 28 -4.14 -0.82 7.35
C SER A 28 -4.79 -0.22 8.60
N GLY A 29 -5.94 -0.75 9.02
CA GLY A 29 -6.61 -0.28 10.23
C GLY A 29 -7.19 1.14 10.15
N ILE A 30 -7.22 1.77 8.97
CA ILE A 30 -7.93 3.04 8.72
C ILE A 30 -8.86 2.92 7.50
N PRO A 31 -9.90 3.76 7.38
CA PRO A 31 -10.75 3.80 6.20
C PRO A 31 -9.99 4.16 4.91
N PHE A 32 -10.34 3.52 3.80
CA PHE A 32 -9.70 3.72 2.49
C PHE A 32 -9.80 5.18 2.01
N ASP A 33 -10.95 5.82 2.16
CA ASP A 33 -11.18 7.22 1.77
C ASP A 33 -10.21 8.17 2.48
N LYS A 34 -9.92 7.93 3.77
CA LYS A 34 -8.93 8.71 4.52
C LYS A 34 -7.51 8.46 4.03
N ALA A 35 -7.15 7.21 3.77
CA ALA A 35 -5.83 6.86 3.24
C ALA A 35 -5.59 7.50 1.86
N GLN A 36 -6.58 7.41 0.98
CA GLN A 36 -6.55 7.97 -0.36
C GLN A 36 -6.44 9.50 -0.32
N ALA A 37 -7.30 10.17 0.43
CA ALA A 37 -7.29 11.63 0.55
C ALA A 37 -5.96 12.15 1.14
N TRP A 38 -5.38 11.43 2.11
CA TRP A 38 -4.07 11.79 2.65
C TRP A 38 -2.96 11.64 1.61
N ALA A 39 -2.96 10.54 0.85
CA ALA A 39 -1.96 10.33 -0.20
C ALA A 39 -2.05 11.42 -1.29
N GLU A 40 -3.26 11.74 -1.75
CA GLU A 40 -3.51 12.80 -2.74
C GLU A 40 -3.05 14.17 -2.26
N LYS A 41 -3.41 14.55 -1.03
CA LYS A 41 -2.98 15.82 -0.41
C LYS A 41 -1.45 15.96 -0.37
N ASN A 42 -0.72 14.85 -0.24
CA ASN A 42 0.73 14.82 -0.14
C ASN A 42 1.43 14.49 -1.48
N ASN A 43 0.69 14.41 -2.59
CA ASN A 43 1.21 14.02 -3.91
C ASN A 43 1.90 12.63 -3.89
N LEU A 44 1.29 11.68 -3.18
CA LEU A 44 1.76 10.30 -3.04
C LEU A 44 0.78 9.31 -3.69
N GLN A 45 1.18 8.05 -3.79
CA GLN A 45 0.47 7.03 -4.56
C GLN A 45 0.09 5.83 -3.70
N THR A 46 -1.22 5.61 -3.55
CA THR A 46 -1.76 4.30 -3.16
C THR A 46 -1.71 3.34 -4.37
N LEU A 47 -2.00 2.05 -4.14
CA LEU A 47 -2.22 1.09 -5.24
C LEU A 47 -3.21 1.63 -6.28
N THR A 48 -4.33 2.20 -5.82
CA THR A 48 -5.37 2.76 -6.68
C THR A 48 -4.82 3.87 -7.57
N THR A 49 -4.06 4.80 -7.00
CA THR A 49 -3.44 5.91 -7.76
C THR A 49 -2.38 5.40 -8.73
N ALA A 50 -1.51 4.48 -8.29
CA ALA A 50 -0.42 3.94 -9.10
C ALA A 50 -0.93 3.12 -10.30
N MET A 51 -2.06 2.43 -10.15
CA MET A 51 -2.70 1.67 -11.22
C MET A 51 -3.54 2.53 -12.17
N GLY A 52 -3.88 3.77 -11.79
CA GLY A 52 -4.53 4.75 -12.65
C GLY A 52 -5.80 4.22 -13.35
N PRO A 53 -5.87 4.26 -14.71
CA PRO A 53 -7.03 3.81 -15.48
C PRO A 53 -7.48 2.37 -15.19
N LEU A 54 -6.58 1.49 -14.73
CA LEU A 54 -6.91 0.10 -14.39
C LEU A 54 -7.80 -0.01 -13.13
N MET A 55 -7.94 1.07 -12.36
CA MET A 55 -8.76 1.14 -11.15
C MET A 55 -9.95 2.10 -11.28
N ASP A 56 -10.02 2.89 -12.36
CA ASP A 56 -11.15 3.77 -12.64
C ASP A 56 -12.30 2.99 -13.30
N LYS A 57 -13.44 2.86 -12.61
CA LYS A 57 -14.60 2.13 -13.12
C LYS A 57 -15.21 2.73 -14.39
N ASN A 58 -14.92 4.00 -14.68
CA ASN A 58 -15.38 4.68 -15.89
C ASN A 58 -14.40 4.51 -17.06
N SER A 59 -13.19 4.00 -16.80
CA SER A 59 -12.20 3.74 -17.83
C SER A 59 -12.49 2.42 -18.55
N PRO A 60 -12.38 2.37 -19.90
CA PRO A 60 -12.45 1.12 -20.65
C PRO A 60 -11.31 0.16 -20.34
N GLU A 61 -10.19 0.67 -19.79
CA GLU A 61 -9.03 -0.15 -19.39
C GLU A 61 -9.27 -0.91 -18.08
N CYS A 62 -10.29 -0.52 -17.30
CA CYS A 62 -10.57 -1.13 -16.01
C CYS A 62 -11.21 -2.51 -16.18
N PRO A 63 -10.55 -3.60 -15.73
CA PRO A 63 -11.05 -4.94 -15.95
C PRO A 63 -12.22 -5.30 -15.02
N ARG A 64 -12.69 -4.36 -14.18
CA ARG A 64 -13.76 -4.58 -13.20
C ARG A 64 -15.07 -5.00 -13.84
N ILE A 65 -15.43 -4.44 -15.00
CA ILE A 65 -16.71 -4.69 -15.67
C ILE A 65 -16.83 -6.16 -16.10
N GLY A 66 -15.74 -6.75 -16.59
CA GLY A 66 -15.68 -8.15 -17.01
C GLY A 66 -15.48 -9.17 -15.87
N LYS A 67 -15.43 -8.74 -14.61
CA LYS A 67 -15.11 -9.60 -13.46
C LYS A 67 -16.26 -9.69 -12.46
N THR A 68 -16.52 -10.91 -12.00
CA THR A 68 -17.31 -11.15 -10.78
C THR A 68 -16.63 -10.57 -9.55
N LYS A 69 -17.37 -10.42 -8.43
CA LYS A 69 -16.81 -9.95 -7.15
C LYS A 69 -15.58 -10.76 -6.72
N ASN A 70 -15.63 -12.08 -6.82
CA ASN A 70 -14.52 -12.96 -6.43
C ASN A 70 -13.32 -12.81 -7.38
N GLN A 71 -13.55 -12.73 -8.69
CA GLN A 71 -12.47 -12.49 -9.65
C GLN A 71 -11.82 -11.11 -9.45
N TRP A 72 -12.61 -10.09 -9.10
CA TRP A 72 -12.10 -8.76 -8.79
C TRP A 72 -11.24 -8.77 -7.52
N SER A 73 -11.71 -9.40 -6.43
CA SER A 73 -10.91 -9.53 -5.22
C SER A 73 -9.57 -10.23 -5.48
N ARG A 74 -9.58 -11.31 -6.27
CA ARG A 74 -8.35 -12.01 -6.68
C ARG A 74 -7.43 -11.16 -7.55
N TYR A 75 -8.00 -10.34 -8.44
CA TYR A 75 -7.25 -9.37 -9.23
C TYR A 75 -6.56 -8.34 -8.32
N ILE A 76 -7.29 -7.77 -7.35
CA ILE A 76 -6.73 -6.82 -6.38
C ILE A 76 -5.62 -7.45 -5.54
N HIS A 77 -5.77 -8.70 -5.09
CA HIS A 77 -4.71 -9.39 -4.37
C HIS A 77 -3.45 -9.56 -5.23
N GLY A 78 -3.60 -9.90 -6.51
CA GLY A 78 -2.46 -10.01 -7.43
C GLY A 78 -1.80 -8.65 -7.71
N ALA A 79 -2.59 -7.60 -7.93
CA ALA A 79 -2.09 -6.25 -8.14
C ALA A 79 -1.37 -5.68 -6.91
N SER A 80 -1.90 -5.96 -5.71
CA SER A 80 -1.29 -5.64 -4.42
C SER A 80 0.06 -6.35 -4.25
N ALA A 81 0.17 -7.62 -4.64
CA ALA A 81 1.46 -8.33 -4.64
C ALA A 81 2.48 -7.72 -5.62
N ILE A 82 2.06 -7.35 -6.83
CA ILE A 82 2.94 -6.69 -7.81
C ILE A 82 3.38 -5.30 -7.30
N PHE A 83 2.48 -4.55 -6.68
CA PHE A 83 2.78 -3.25 -6.09
C PHE A 83 3.79 -3.34 -4.96
N ALA A 84 3.59 -4.26 -4.02
CA ALA A 84 4.53 -4.54 -2.94
C ALA A 84 5.90 -4.98 -3.48
N TRP A 85 5.92 -5.88 -4.47
CA TRP A 85 7.16 -6.31 -5.10
C TRP A 85 7.90 -5.17 -5.79
N HIS A 86 7.17 -4.24 -6.42
CA HIS A 86 7.77 -3.07 -7.03
C HIS A 86 8.33 -2.11 -5.98
N ILE A 87 7.60 -1.86 -4.88
CA ILE A 87 8.04 -1.06 -3.74
C ILE A 87 9.33 -1.61 -3.11
N ALA A 88 9.42 -2.94 -2.93
CA ALA A 88 10.53 -3.60 -2.25
C ALA A 88 11.91 -3.30 -2.87
N ARG A 89 11.94 -2.80 -4.11
CA ARG A 89 13.16 -2.44 -4.86
C ARG A 89 13.65 -1.02 -4.58
N PHE A 90 12.96 -0.27 -3.73
CA PHE A 90 13.26 1.13 -3.42
C PHE A 90 13.62 1.31 -1.95
N GLU A 91 13.98 2.54 -1.57
CA GLU A 91 14.51 2.83 -0.24
C GLU A 91 13.43 2.86 0.84
N LYS A 92 12.25 3.41 0.56
CA LYS A 92 11.23 3.59 1.59
C LYS A 92 9.80 3.48 1.10
N VAL A 93 8.91 3.13 2.02
CA VAL A 93 7.45 3.18 1.84
C VAL A 93 6.79 3.75 3.09
N ILE A 94 5.65 4.43 2.90
CA ILE A 94 4.84 4.95 3.99
C ILE A 94 3.71 3.96 4.27
N LEU A 95 3.54 3.59 5.54
CA LEU A 95 2.36 2.93 6.06
C LEU A 95 1.47 3.95 6.76
N LEU A 96 0.19 4.00 6.41
CA LEU A 96 -0.82 4.70 7.19
C LEU A 96 -1.57 3.71 8.07
N SER A 97 -1.64 3.97 9.37
CA SER A 97 -2.37 3.08 10.28
C SER A 97 -3.13 3.82 11.38
N SER A 98 -3.98 3.09 12.11
CA SER A 98 -4.47 3.56 13.40
C SER A 98 -3.30 3.70 14.38
N PRO A 99 -3.39 4.58 15.40
CA PRO A 99 -2.35 4.68 16.40
C PRO A 99 -2.28 3.41 17.28
N PRO A 100 -1.16 3.17 17.98
CA PRO A 100 -1.08 2.19 19.05
C PRO A 100 -2.23 2.33 20.08
N PRO A 101 -2.65 1.23 20.75
CA PRO A 101 -2.04 -0.10 20.71
C PRO A 101 -2.46 -0.95 19.50
N GLN A 102 -3.64 -0.72 18.92
CA GLN A 102 -4.15 -1.51 17.79
C GLN A 102 -3.95 -0.76 16.47
N ARG A 103 -2.75 -0.90 15.88
CA ARG A 103 -2.38 -0.18 14.66
C ARG A 103 -3.05 -0.71 13.40
N LEU A 104 -2.93 -2.01 13.21
CA LEU A 104 -3.33 -2.71 11.99
C LEU A 104 -4.75 -3.26 12.13
N HIS A 105 -5.30 -3.74 11.02
CA HIS A 105 -6.61 -4.39 11.04
C HIS A 105 -6.61 -5.59 12.01
N PRO A 106 -7.59 -5.70 12.93
CA PRO A 106 -7.56 -6.67 14.04
C PRO A 106 -7.61 -8.13 13.58
N THR A 107 -8.16 -8.39 12.39
CA THR A 107 -8.25 -9.77 11.86
C THR A 107 -6.94 -10.28 11.28
N GLY A 108 -5.95 -9.42 11.00
CA GLY A 108 -4.76 -9.82 10.25
C GLY A 108 -4.98 -10.00 8.75
N LEU A 109 -6.22 -9.86 8.26
CA LEU A 109 -6.60 -10.19 6.88
C LEU A 109 -6.62 -8.98 5.93
N SER A 110 -5.98 -7.87 6.30
CA SER A 110 -5.80 -6.77 5.35
C SER A 110 -4.81 -7.18 4.24
N ASN A 111 -4.94 -6.58 3.06
CA ASN A 111 -3.97 -6.80 1.98
C ASN A 111 -2.55 -6.44 2.46
N TYR A 112 -2.42 -5.35 3.23
CA TYR A 112 -1.15 -4.98 3.86
C TYR A 112 -0.55 -6.15 4.65
N GLN A 113 -1.26 -6.68 5.64
CA GLN A 113 -0.75 -7.74 6.52
C GLN A 113 -0.53 -9.08 5.81
N SER A 114 -1.46 -9.47 4.93
CA SER A 114 -1.48 -10.83 4.36
C SER A 114 -0.69 -10.98 3.05
N ILE A 115 -0.39 -9.86 2.37
CA ILE A 115 0.23 -9.86 1.04
C ILE A 115 1.42 -8.91 1.01
N GLU A 116 1.22 -7.63 1.34
CA GLU A 116 2.20 -6.57 1.02
C GLU A 116 3.39 -6.56 1.99
N GLU A 117 3.12 -6.61 3.29
CA GLU A 117 4.10 -6.61 4.38
C GLU A 117 5.18 -7.70 4.23
N PRO A 118 4.85 -8.99 4.04
CA PRO A 118 5.88 -10.01 3.88
C PRO A 118 6.72 -9.83 2.60
N ILE A 119 6.18 -9.19 1.56
CA ILE A 119 6.94 -8.91 0.33
C ILE A 119 7.90 -7.73 0.54
N ILE A 120 7.41 -6.60 1.09
CA ILE A 120 8.26 -5.41 1.30
C ILE A 120 9.32 -5.62 2.39
N GLN A 121 9.10 -6.53 3.34
CA GLN A 121 10.12 -6.94 4.32
C GLN A 121 11.11 -7.98 3.74
N GLY A 122 10.92 -8.42 2.50
CA GLY A 122 11.79 -9.39 1.84
C GLY A 122 11.66 -10.83 2.31
N LEU A 123 10.63 -11.15 3.12
CA LEU A 123 10.30 -12.54 3.47
C LEU A 123 9.90 -13.33 2.22
N LEU A 124 9.36 -12.64 1.20
CA LEU A 124 9.02 -13.17 -0.11
C LEU A 124 9.75 -12.38 -1.20
N GLY A 125 10.70 -13.00 -1.90
CA GLY A 125 11.36 -12.41 -3.08
C GLY A 125 12.79 -11.89 -2.88
N HIS A 126 13.41 -12.12 -1.71
CA HIS A 126 14.81 -11.79 -1.40
C HIS A 126 15.20 -10.31 -1.65
N CYS A 127 14.23 -9.40 -1.63
CA CYS A 127 14.41 -7.97 -1.80
C CYS A 127 13.49 -7.28 -0.80
N ALA A 128 14.04 -6.38 0.01
CA ALA A 128 13.30 -5.66 1.04
C ALA A 128 13.49 -4.16 0.84
N VAL A 129 12.45 -3.41 1.19
CA VAL A 129 12.57 -1.96 1.35
C VAL A 129 13.58 -1.68 2.47
N GLN A 130 14.35 -0.59 2.35
CA GLN A 130 15.29 -0.24 3.42
C GLN A 130 14.57 0.26 4.67
N MET A 131 13.37 0.85 4.52
CA MET A 131 12.64 1.45 5.62
C MET A 131 11.11 1.46 5.41
N ILE A 132 10.35 1.17 6.46
CA ILE A 132 8.90 1.41 6.51
C ILE A 132 8.63 2.50 7.54
N ILE A 133 8.12 3.65 7.08
CA ILE A 133 7.71 4.76 7.95
C ILE A 133 6.22 4.64 8.24
N ASN A 134 5.83 4.60 9.51
CA ASN A 134 4.43 4.62 9.90
C ASN A 134 3.95 6.02 10.27
N ILE A 135 2.72 6.34 9.87
CA ILE A 135 2.06 7.62 10.13
C ILE A 135 0.60 7.36 10.56
N HIS A 136 0.12 8.15 11.52
CA HIS A 136 -1.26 8.07 12.03
C HIS A 136 -2.09 9.30 11.63
N PRO A 137 -2.61 9.36 10.39
CA PRO A 137 -3.29 10.55 9.87
C PRO A 137 -4.67 10.79 10.53
N THR A 138 -5.21 9.81 11.25
CA THR A 138 -6.50 9.91 11.94
C THR A 138 -6.40 10.60 13.31
N VAL A 139 -5.19 10.85 13.80
CA VAL A 139 -4.92 11.57 15.05
C VAL A 139 -4.51 13.00 14.71
N PRO A 140 -5.13 14.03 15.30
CA PRO A 140 -4.69 15.42 15.13
C PRO A 140 -3.21 15.58 15.47
N GLY A 141 -2.41 16.06 14.50
CA GLY A 141 -0.95 16.18 14.66
C GLY A 141 -0.15 14.88 14.45
N GLY A 142 -0.82 13.73 14.30
CA GLY A 142 -0.16 12.44 14.08
C GLY A 142 0.62 12.35 12.78
N GLU A 143 0.24 13.13 11.77
CA GLU A 143 1.00 13.29 10.51
C GLU A 143 2.40 13.89 10.70
N LYS A 144 2.63 14.60 11.82
CA LYS A 144 3.91 15.26 12.13
C LYS A 144 4.84 14.39 12.97
N CYS A 145 4.40 13.19 13.33
CA CYS A 145 5.14 12.29 14.22
C CYS A 145 5.38 10.93 13.54
N PRO A 146 6.04 10.90 12.36
CA PRO A 146 6.40 9.65 11.71
C PRO A 146 7.44 8.91 12.54
N TYR A 147 7.40 7.58 12.52
CA TYR A 147 8.41 6.72 13.12
C TYR A 147 8.64 5.48 12.26
N GLU A 148 9.82 4.91 12.37
CA GLU A 148 10.17 3.67 11.67
C GLU A 148 9.50 2.46 12.34
N ILE A 149 9.02 1.50 11.54
CA ILE A 149 8.54 0.20 12.03
C ILE A 149 9.31 -0.98 11.43
N TRP A 150 10.23 -0.69 10.52
CA TRP A 150 11.10 -1.67 9.87
C TRP A 150 12.29 -0.93 9.22
N PRO A 151 13.53 -1.45 9.35
CA PRO A 151 13.92 -2.65 10.10
C PRO A 151 13.86 -2.47 11.63
N ASP A 152 14.01 -1.24 12.14
CA ASP A 152 14.01 -0.97 13.57
C ASP A 152 12.66 -0.41 14.01
N ASP A 153 11.96 -1.11 14.91
CA ASP A 153 10.66 -0.64 15.41
C ASP A 153 10.84 0.48 16.46
N GLU A 154 10.57 1.71 16.03
CA GLU A 154 10.66 2.92 16.84
C GLU A 154 9.31 3.39 17.40
N THR A 155 8.32 2.50 17.52
CA THR A 155 6.99 2.83 18.08
C THR A 155 7.04 3.49 19.44
N PHE A 156 8.07 3.20 20.25
CA PHE A 156 8.26 3.85 21.55
C PHE A 156 8.32 5.38 21.45
N ARG A 157 8.77 5.94 20.30
CA ARG A 157 8.80 7.38 20.05
C ARG A 157 7.39 7.97 20.04
N TRP A 158 6.44 7.27 19.42
CA TRP A 158 5.02 7.65 19.43
C TRP A 158 4.44 7.60 20.84
N ILE A 159 4.65 6.50 21.56
CA ILE A 159 4.12 6.27 22.93
C ILE A 159 4.65 7.32 23.92
N LYS A 160 5.87 7.80 23.74
CA LYS A 160 6.44 8.85 24.60
C LYS A 160 5.79 10.22 24.35
N GLN A 161 5.26 10.45 23.15
CA GLN A 161 4.73 11.75 22.73
C GLN A 161 3.22 11.91 22.96
N PHE A 162 2.46 10.81 22.92
CA PHE A 162 0.98 10.78 23.04
C PHE A 162 0.55 9.84 24.16
#